data_AF-A0AAT9GJ79-F1
#
_entry.id   AF-A0AAT9GJ79-F1
#
_cell.length_a   1.000
_cell.length_b   1.000
_cell.length_c   1.000
_cell.angle_alpha   90.00
_cell.angle_beta   90.00
_cell.angle_gamma   90.00
#
_symmetry.space_group_name_H-M   'P 1'
#
loop_
_entity.id
_entity.type
_entity.pdbx_description
1 polymer ?
#
loop_
_entity_poly.entity_id
_entity_poly.type
_entity_poly.pdbx_seq_one_letter_code
_entity_poly.pdbx_strand_id
1 'polypeptide(L)'
;METGTSPYQYTMATRGILGGLFVGIGTTVINLAFDLIYRKITGYEFAEWVNINSIIYFTIPTLIAAGIVYAAMVEYLKKGALLYTLLCICLVTIVAFIPLGPNMLPTGEAMPTSARGLTMGIEIITGISGCFALPYFAKHPDIWG
;
A
#
# COMPACT_ATOMS: atom_id res chain seq x y z
N MET A 1 -8.03 -28.69 10.25
CA MET A 1 -7.41 -27.97 11.38
C MET A 1 -8.31 -26.79 11.66
N GLU A 2 -9.03 -26.83 12.78
CA GLU A 2 -9.91 -25.75 13.22
C GLU A 2 -9.04 -24.55 13.60
N THR A 3 -8.96 -23.57 12.69
CA THR A 3 -8.36 -22.27 12.96
C THR A 3 -9.32 -21.51 13.86
N GLY A 4 -8.82 -21.05 15.01
CA GLY A 4 -9.58 -20.38 16.05
C GLY A 4 -10.58 -19.37 15.48
N THR A 5 -11.85 -19.64 15.69
CA THR A 5 -12.91 -18.71 15.30
C THR A 5 -12.82 -17.52 16.23
N SER A 6 -12.39 -16.36 15.72
CA SER A 6 -12.66 -15.08 16.38
C SER A 6 -14.11 -15.08 16.87
N PRO A 7 -14.38 -14.67 18.13
CA PRO A 7 -15.75 -14.61 18.64
C PRO A 7 -16.60 -13.61 17.84
N TYR A 8 -15.95 -12.74 17.05
CA TYR A 8 -16.59 -11.79 16.16
C TYR A 8 -16.68 -12.32 14.73
N GLN A 9 -17.90 -12.60 14.28
CA GLN A 9 -18.20 -12.98 12.89
C GLN A 9 -18.33 -11.71 12.03
N TYR A 10 -17.22 -11.24 11.46
CA TYR A 10 -17.22 -10.09 10.57
C TYR A 10 -17.58 -10.46 9.13
N THR A 11 -18.37 -9.62 8.46
CA THR A 11 -18.63 -9.75 7.02
C THR A 11 -17.35 -9.56 6.21
N MET A 12 -17.34 -10.05 4.97
CA MET A 12 -16.17 -9.91 4.09
C MET A 12 -15.79 -8.44 3.87
N ALA A 13 -16.78 -7.56 3.74
CA ALA A 13 -16.58 -6.12 3.64
C ALA A 13 -15.85 -5.56 4.88
N THR A 14 -16.31 -5.89 6.09
CA THR A 14 -15.68 -5.44 7.33
C THR A 14 -14.25 -5.97 7.46
N ARG A 15 -14.04 -7.24 7.10
CA ARG A 15 -12.70 -7.86 7.10
C ARG A 15 -11.76 -7.21 6.08
N GLY A 16 -12.27 -6.81 4.92
CA GLY A 16 -11.51 -6.07 3.91
C GLY A 16 -11.12 -4.68 4.40
N ILE A 17 -12.06 -3.92 4.97
CA ILE A 17 -11.82 -2.56 5.49
C ILE A 17 -10.84 -2.58 6.66
N LEU A 18 -11.07 -3.42 7.67
CA LEU A 18 -10.21 -3.51 8.85
C LEU A 18 -8.85 -4.12 8.51
N GLY A 19 -8.81 -5.17 7.69
CA GLY A 19 -7.55 -5.70 7.17
C GLY A 19 -6.74 -4.66 6.40
N GLY A 20 -7.40 -3.86 5.55
CA GLY A 20 -6.79 -2.74 4.85
C GLY A 20 -6.29 -1.63 5.79
N LEU A 21 -7.03 -1.32 6.87
CA LEU A 21 -6.61 -0.37 7.89
C LEU A 21 -5.36 -0.82 8.64
N PHE A 22 -5.34 -2.04 9.18
CA PHE A 22 -4.22 -2.55 9.96
C PHE A 22 -2.96 -2.74 9.11
N VAL A 23 -3.11 -3.31 7.91
CA VAL A 23 -2.01 -3.41 6.94
C VAL A 23 -1.57 -2.01 6.51
N GLY A 24 -2.50 -1.07 6.35
CA GLY A 24 -2.25 0.35 6.10
C GLY A 24 -1.31 0.95 7.12
N ILE A 25 -1.67 0.87 8.41
CA ILE A 25 -0.88 1.41 9.52
C ILE A 25 0.51 0.77 9.56
N GLY A 26 0.59 -0.57 9.48
CA GLY A 26 1.87 -1.28 9.48
C GLY A 26 2.77 -0.88 8.30
N THR A 27 2.18 -0.75 7.12
CA THR A 27 2.90 -0.34 5.90
C THR A 27 3.37 1.10 5.99
N THR A 28 2.58 2.01 6.57
CA THR A 28 3.01 3.39 6.83
C THR A 28 4.23 3.43 7.74
N VAL A 29 4.29 2.61 8.80
CA VAL A 29 5.48 2.53 9.66
C VAL A 29 6.70 2.02 8.88
N ILE A 30 6.53 1.00 8.03
CA ILE A 30 7.61 0.49 7.18
C ILE A 30 8.08 1.56 6.19
N ASN A 31 7.16 2.30 5.57
CA ASN A 31 7.48 3.39 4.65
C ASN A 31 8.21 4.55 5.35
N LEU A 32 7.85 4.89 6.58
CA LEU A 32 8.58 5.89 7.38
C LEU A 32 10.00 5.42 7.69
N ALA A 33 10.18 4.16 8.08
CA ALA A 33 11.51 3.59 8.30
C ALA A 33 12.36 3.58 7.02
N PHE A 34 11.75 3.23 5.89
CA PHE A 34 12.39 3.26 4.57
C PHE A 34 12.82 4.68 4.19
N ASP A 35 11.95 5.69 4.36
CA ASP A 35 12.28 7.09 4.09
C ASP A 35 13.50 7.57 4.89
N LEU A 36 13.52 7.31 6.21
CA LEU A 36 14.63 7.68 7.07
C LEU A 36 15.96 7.03 6.63
N ILE A 37 15.93 5.73 6.31
CA ILE A 37 17.13 5.01 5.87
C ILE A 37 17.58 5.51 4.50
N TYR A 38 16.67 5.65 3.55
CA TYR A 38 16.97 6.07 2.19
C TYR A 38 17.59 7.47 2.17
N ARG A 39 16.99 8.43 2.85
CA ARG A 39 17.52 9.81 2.95
C ARG A 39 18.90 9.86 3.58
N LYS A 40 19.14 9.05 4.62
CA LYS A 40 20.46 8.98 5.26
C LYS A 40 21.54 8.45 4.32
N ILE A 41 21.20 7.54 3.41
CA ILE A 41 22.14 6.97 2.42
C ILE A 41 22.35 7.95 1.26
N THR A 42 21.30 8.59 0.76
CA THR A 42 21.36 9.39 -0.48
C THR A 42 21.61 10.89 -0.24
N GLY A 43 21.60 11.36 1.01
CA GLY A 43 21.70 12.79 1.34
C GLY A 43 20.53 13.62 0.82
N TYR A 44 19.36 12.99 0.63
CA TYR A 44 18.20 13.62 -0.01
C TYR A 44 17.37 14.42 1.00
N GLU A 45 17.46 15.75 0.93
CA GLU A 45 16.76 16.69 1.83
C GLU A 45 15.58 17.42 1.18
N PHE A 46 15.02 16.87 0.12
CA PHE A 46 14.02 17.51 -0.75
C PHE A 46 12.61 17.59 -0.11
N ALA A 47 12.55 18.14 1.09
CA ALA A 47 11.34 18.39 1.85
C ALA A 47 10.64 19.70 1.40
N GLU A 48 11.33 20.60 0.68
CA GLU A 48 10.77 21.90 0.30
C GLU A 48 9.66 21.85 -0.75
N TRP A 49 9.66 20.83 -1.62
CA TRP A 49 8.74 20.81 -2.78
C TRP A 49 7.71 19.67 -2.75
N VAL A 50 8.00 18.57 -2.06
CA VAL A 50 7.10 17.40 -1.99
C VAL A 50 6.96 16.96 -0.54
N ASN A 51 5.73 17.00 -0.02
CA ASN A 51 5.42 16.48 1.31
C ASN A 51 5.36 14.95 1.28
N ILE A 52 6.53 14.32 1.41
CA ILE A 52 6.69 12.86 1.39
C ILE A 52 5.94 12.20 2.56
N ASN A 53 5.83 12.87 3.71
CA ASN A 53 5.04 12.36 4.83
C ASN A 53 3.57 12.21 4.43
N SER A 54 3.00 13.18 3.70
CA SER A 54 1.63 13.06 3.19
C SER A 54 1.46 11.87 2.25
N ILE A 55 2.44 11.58 1.38
CA ILE A 55 2.42 10.40 0.50
C ILE A 55 2.43 9.12 1.34
N ILE A 56 3.30 9.05 2.35
CA ILE A 56 3.41 7.89 3.24
C ILE A 56 2.13 7.69 4.06
N TYR A 57 1.48 8.75 4.55
CA TYR A 57 0.19 8.65 5.23
C TYR A 57 -0.96 8.27 4.29
N PHE A 58 -0.88 8.63 3.01
CA PHE A 58 -1.87 8.23 2.00
C PHE A 58 -1.89 6.71 1.74
N THR A 59 -0.85 5.99 2.17
CA THR A 59 -0.81 4.52 2.21
C THR A 59 -2.02 3.93 2.94
N ILE A 60 -2.47 4.55 4.04
CA ILE A 60 -3.59 4.06 4.85
C ILE A 60 -4.90 4.08 4.07
N PRO A 61 -5.41 5.24 3.57
CA PRO A 61 -6.65 5.25 2.79
C PRO A 61 -6.53 4.44 1.50
N THR A 62 -5.34 4.36 0.89
CA THR A 62 -5.08 3.50 -0.28
C THR A 62 -5.32 2.03 0.05
N LEU A 63 -4.79 1.53 1.17
CA LEU A 63 -4.94 0.14 1.56
C LEU A 63 -6.34 -0.17 2.11
N ILE A 64 -7.03 0.80 2.72
CA ILE A 64 -8.47 0.66 3.04
C ILE A 64 -9.29 0.50 1.76
N ALA A 65 -9.07 1.37 0.77
CA ALA A 65 -9.76 1.28 -0.52
C ALA A 65 -9.46 -0.06 -1.23
N ALA A 66 -8.19 -0.49 -1.21
CA ALA A 66 -7.78 -1.79 -1.72
C ALA A 66 -8.48 -2.94 -0.97
N GLY A 67 -8.75 -2.78 0.33
CA GLY A 67 -9.52 -3.71 1.16
C GLY A 67 -10.97 -3.85 0.74
N ILE A 68 -11.62 -2.72 0.42
CA ILE A 68 -12.99 -2.69 -0.12
C ILE A 68 -13.03 -3.41 -1.47
N VAL A 69 -12.08 -3.11 -2.37
CA VAL A 69 -11.99 -3.75 -3.69
C VAL A 69 -11.76 -5.26 -3.55
N TYR A 70 -10.86 -5.67 -2.65
CA TYR A 70 -10.62 -7.08 -2.36
C TYR A 70 -11.90 -7.80 -1.91
N ALA A 71 -12.62 -7.22 -0.95
CA ALA A 71 -13.87 -7.80 -0.46
C ALA A 71 -14.91 -7.95 -1.58
N ALA A 72 -15.13 -6.89 -2.38
CA ALA A 72 -16.05 -6.91 -3.50
C ALA A 72 -15.66 -7.98 -4.55
N MET A 73 -14.38 -8.06 -4.91
CA MET A 73 -13.92 -9.06 -5.88
C MET A 73 -14.13 -10.49 -5.37
N VAL A 74 -13.81 -10.76 -4.10
CA VAL A 74 -14.01 -12.09 -3.49
C VAL A 74 -15.49 -12.47 -3.42
N GLU A 75 -16.37 -11.50 -3.17
CA GLU A 75 -17.81 -11.75 -3.01
C GLU A 75 -18.52 -11.98 -4.35
N TYR A 76 -18.16 -11.22 -5.40
CA TYR A 76 -18.87 -11.24 -6.67
C TYR A 76 -18.22 -12.11 -7.76
N LEU A 77 -16.96 -12.54 -7.60
CA LEU A 77 -16.22 -13.27 -8.65
C LEU A 77 -15.75 -14.66 -8.19
N LYS A 78 -15.96 -15.69 -9.03
CA LYS A 78 -15.58 -17.10 -8.76
C LYS A 78 -14.08 -17.33 -8.46
N LYS A 79 -13.22 -16.36 -8.78
CA LYS A 79 -11.77 -16.36 -8.47
C LYS A 79 -11.30 -14.99 -7.96
N GLY A 80 -12.15 -14.30 -7.22
CA GLY A 80 -11.94 -12.90 -6.79
C GLY A 80 -10.58 -12.63 -6.16
N ALA A 81 -10.11 -13.50 -5.25
CA ALA A 81 -8.81 -13.33 -4.60
C ALA A 81 -7.65 -13.39 -5.61
N LEU A 82 -7.66 -14.33 -6.56
CA LEU A 82 -6.63 -14.44 -7.58
C LEU A 82 -6.66 -13.22 -8.52
N LEU A 83 -7.86 -12.82 -8.96
CA LEU A 83 -8.03 -11.67 -9.85
C LEU A 83 -7.58 -10.36 -9.17
N TYR A 84 -7.86 -10.21 -7.88
CA TYR A 84 -7.39 -9.08 -7.09
C TYR A 84 -5.86 -9.06 -7.02
N THR A 85 -5.22 -10.19 -6.69
CA THR A 85 -3.75 -10.25 -6.63
C THR A 85 -3.13 -9.91 -7.98
N LEU A 86 -3.68 -10.42 -9.08
CA LEU A 86 -3.20 -10.06 -10.44
C LEU A 86 -3.38 -8.56 -10.72
N LEU A 87 -4.53 -7.99 -10.37
CA LEU A 87 -4.79 -6.56 -10.51
C LEU A 87 -3.77 -5.74 -9.73
N CYS A 88 -3.51 -6.08 -8.46
CA CYS A 88 -2.55 -5.38 -7.63
C CYS A 88 -1.12 -5.51 -8.20
N ILE A 89 -0.69 -6.70 -8.63
CA ILE A 89 0.63 -6.87 -9.26
C ILE A 89 0.78 -5.99 -10.49
N CYS A 90 -0.24 -5.96 -11.35
CA CYS A 90 -0.25 -5.08 -12.53
C CYS A 90 -0.15 -3.60 -12.14
N LEU A 91 -0.97 -3.15 -11.17
CA LEU A 91 -0.97 -1.76 -10.72
C LEU A 91 0.37 -1.36 -10.10
N VAL A 92 0.96 -2.21 -9.27
CA VAL A 92 2.26 -1.94 -8.64
C VAL A 92 3.36 -1.86 -9.68
N THR A 93 3.34 -2.76 -10.67
CA THR A 93 4.31 -2.73 -11.78
C THR A 93 4.16 -1.45 -12.60
N ILE A 94 2.92 -1.04 -12.89
CA ILE A 94 2.67 0.20 -13.64
C ILE A 94 3.12 1.42 -12.84
N VAL A 95 2.67 1.56 -11.60
CA VAL A 95 2.93 2.73 -10.76
C VAL A 95 4.42 2.84 -10.41
N ALA A 96 5.09 1.73 -10.09
CA ALA A 96 6.51 1.74 -9.72
C ALA A 96 7.44 2.02 -10.89
N PHE A 97 7.07 1.69 -12.13
CA PHE A 97 7.97 1.84 -13.29
C PHE A 97 7.54 2.92 -14.29
N ILE A 98 6.30 3.41 -14.20
CA ILE A 98 5.79 4.51 -15.01
C ILE A 98 5.54 5.68 -14.06
N PRO A 99 6.34 6.77 -14.12
CA PRO A 99 6.15 7.91 -13.25
C PRO A 99 4.79 8.56 -13.52
N LEU A 100 3.86 8.38 -12.58
CA LEU A 100 2.54 9.02 -12.60
C LEU A 100 2.57 10.42 -11.96
N GLY A 101 3.71 10.81 -11.40
CA GLY A 101 3.94 12.11 -10.78
C GLY A 101 4.50 13.16 -11.75
N PRO A 102 4.60 14.43 -11.32
CA PRO A 102 5.19 15.49 -12.12
C PRO A 102 6.67 15.18 -12.40
N ASN A 103 7.05 15.16 -13.68
CA ASN A 103 8.44 14.95 -14.10
C ASN A 103 9.32 16.21 -13.92
N MET A 104 8.70 17.33 -13.56
CA MET A 104 9.32 18.65 -13.44
C MET A 104 8.90 19.27 -12.10
N LEU A 105 9.83 20.01 -11.49
CA LEU A 105 9.56 20.87 -10.35
C LEU A 105 8.73 22.08 -10.77
N PRO A 106 8.06 22.78 -9.83
CA PRO A 106 7.39 24.05 -10.12
C PRO A 106 8.31 25.10 -10.76
N THR A 107 9.62 24.99 -10.53
CA THR A 107 10.67 25.83 -11.12
C THR A 107 10.98 25.51 -12.59
N GLY A 108 10.45 24.41 -13.14
CA GLY A 108 10.73 23.94 -14.50
C GLY A 108 11.98 23.07 -14.63
N GLU A 109 12.67 22.78 -13.52
CA GLU A 109 13.79 21.83 -13.50
C GLU A 109 13.29 20.38 -13.43
N ALA A 110 14.06 19.44 -13.97
CA ALA A 110 13.72 18.01 -13.87
C ALA A 110 13.70 17.55 -12.40
N MET A 111 12.75 16.68 -12.06
CA MET A 111 12.71 16.09 -10.72
C MET A 111 13.99 15.25 -10.47
N PRO A 112 14.67 15.42 -9.32
CA PRO A 112 15.90 14.69 -9.06
C PRO A 112 15.66 13.18 -8.99
N THR A 113 16.61 12.40 -9.49
CA THR A 113 16.51 10.93 -9.56
C THR A 113 16.34 10.29 -8.17
N SER A 114 16.92 10.90 -7.13
CA SER A 114 16.75 10.48 -5.75
C SER A 114 15.30 10.57 -5.26
N ALA A 115 14.53 11.56 -5.74
CA ALA A 115 13.10 11.69 -5.43
C ALA A 115 12.31 10.54 -6.03
N ARG A 116 12.62 10.17 -7.28
CA ARG A 116 11.96 9.04 -7.94
C ARG A 116 12.29 7.72 -7.26
N GLY A 117 13.54 7.51 -6.85
CA GLY A 117 13.93 6.29 -6.14
C GLY A 117 13.20 6.12 -4.81
N LEU A 118 13.00 7.22 -4.07
CA LEU A 118 12.23 7.21 -2.83
C LEU A 118 10.75 6.90 -3.08
N THR A 119 10.10 7.59 -4.02
CA THR A 119 8.68 7.35 -4.32
C THR A 119 8.43 5.95 -4.86
N MET A 120 9.31 5.46 -5.74
CA MET A 120 9.27 4.09 -6.24
C MET A 120 9.36 3.06 -5.10
N GLY A 121 10.25 3.27 -4.12
CA GLY A 121 10.35 2.39 -2.97
C GLY A 121 9.06 2.35 -2.14
N ILE A 122 8.47 3.52 -1.86
CA ILE A 122 7.18 3.63 -1.14
C ILE A 122 6.05 2.95 -1.92
N GLU A 123 5.99 3.14 -3.24
CA GLU A 123 5.01 2.52 -4.13
C GLU A 123 5.13 0.99 -4.13
N ILE A 124 6.36 0.46 -4.20
CA ILE A 124 6.62 -0.99 -4.15
C ILE A 124 6.23 -1.57 -2.80
N ILE A 125 6.65 -0.96 -1.69
CA ILE A 125 6.31 -1.44 -0.33
C ILE A 125 4.78 -1.45 -0.16
N THR A 126 4.11 -0.35 -0.49
CA THR A 126 2.65 -0.22 -0.42
C THR A 126 1.96 -1.26 -1.31
N GLY A 127 2.48 -1.43 -2.51
CA GLY A 127 2.01 -2.36 -3.50
C GLY A 127 2.06 -3.82 -3.06
N ILE A 128 3.22 -4.26 -2.58
CA ILE A 128 3.45 -5.61 -2.07
C ILE A 128 2.56 -5.88 -0.86
N SER A 129 2.43 -4.91 0.05
CA SER A 129 1.49 -5.00 1.17
C SER A 129 0.04 -5.19 0.69
N GLY A 130 -0.40 -4.43 -0.32
CA GLY A 130 -1.71 -4.61 -0.93
C GLY A 130 -1.88 -5.97 -1.62
N CYS A 131 -0.86 -6.46 -2.32
CA CYS A 131 -0.92 -7.74 -3.04
C CYS A 131 -1.03 -8.95 -2.10
N PHE A 132 -0.32 -8.94 -0.98
CA PHE A 132 -0.10 -10.13 -0.16
C PHE A 132 -0.54 -9.97 1.30
N ALA A 133 -0.10 -8.90 1.97
CA ALA A 133 -0.41 -8.71 3.38
C ALA A 133 -1.92 -8.45 3.59
N LEU A 134 -2.54 -7.65 2.72
CA LEU A 134 -3.97 -7.33 2.82
C LEU A 134 -4.88 -8.56 2.63
N PRO A 135 -4.75 -9.38 1.56
CA PRO A 135 -5.53 -10.61 1.44
C PRO A 135 -5.30 -11.58 2.60
N TYR A 136 -4.09 -11.62 3.16
CA TYR A 136 -3.77 -12.45 4.32
C TYR A 136 -4.53 -11.98 5.57
N PHE A 137 -4.44 -10.69 5.92
CA PHE A 137 -5.14 -10.11 7.07
C PHE A 137 -6.66 -10.19 6.93
N ALA A 138 -7.19 -9.97 5.72
CA ALA A 138 -8.62 -10.11 5.49
C ALA A 138 -9.10 -11.57 5.63
N LYS A 139 -8.25 -12.57 5.33
CA LYS A 139 -8.56 -14.01 5.53
C LYS A 139 -8.41 -14.49 6.97
N HIS A 140 -7.58 -13.83 7.77
CA HIS A 140 -7.26 -14.21 9.15
C HIS A 140 -7.65 -13.07 10.11
N PRO A 141 -8.95 -12.89 10.40
CA PRO A 141 -9.42 -11.84 11.29
C PRO A 141 -8.92 -12.00 12.73
N ASP A 142 -8.61 -13.23 13.15
CA ASP A 142 -8.04 -13.60 14.45
C ASP A 142 -6.73 -12.87 14.80
N ILE A 143 -6.02 -12.36 13.80
CA ILE A 143 -4.76 -11.62 13.99
C ILE A 143 -5.01 -10.22 14.57
N TRP A 144 -6.18 -9.64 14.30
CA TRP A 144 -6.48 -8.25 14.64
C TRP A 144 -7.84 -8.04 15.33
N GLY A 145 -8.67 -9.08 15.48
CA GLY A 145 -10.02 -9.01 16.07
C GLY A 145 -10.53 -10.32 16.64
#